data_AF-A0A2V5NI43-F1
#
_entry.id   AF-A0A2V5NI43-F1
#
_cell.length_a   1.000
_cell.length_b   1.000
_cell.length_c   1.000
_cell.angle_alpha   90.00
_cell.angle_beta   90.00
_cell.angle_gamma   90.00
#
_symmetry.space_group_name_H-M   'P 1'
#
loop_
_entity.id
_entity.type
_entity.pdbx_description
1 polymer ?
#
loop_
_entity_poly.entity_id
_entity_poly.type
_entity_poly.pdbx_seq_one_letter_code
_entity_poly.pdbx_strand_id
1 'polypeptide(L)'
;MKPRHLYLVFCLLGLVLPYSQFIPWIIEHHALNMSMFMHDLFANRIAAFFALDVIVSAIVLLSFIQSEGRRMRMRFPWLPMLGTVFVGVSLGLPLFLYLRQLEFDRKAI
;
A
#
# COMPACT_ATOMS: atom_id res chain seq x y z
N MET A 1 3.50 -18.54 15.52
CA MET A 1 4.29 -17.45 14.90
C MET A 1 3.70 -16.12 15.37
N LYS A 2 4.50 -15.16 15.87
CA LYS A 2 3.96 -13.85 16.29
C LYS A 2 3.40 -13.11 15.05
N PRO A 3 2.19 -12.51 15.12
CA PRO A 3 1.49 -11.91 13.95
C PRO A 3 2.34 -10.87 13.21
N ARG A 4 3.29 -10.24 13.91
CA ARG A 4 4.30 -9.33 13.36
C ARG A 4 5.09 -9.86 12.15
N HIS A 5 5.45 -11.13 12.12
CA HIS A 5 6.24 -11.69 11.00
C HIS A 5 5.37 -11.89 9.76
N LEU A 6 4.10 -12.24 9.96
CA LEU A 6 3.11 -12.37 8.89
C LEU A 6 2.87 -11.02 8.19
N TYR A 7 2.75 -9.94 8.96
CA TYR A 7 2.63 -8.59 8.41
C TYR A 7 3.90 -8.13 7.67
N LEU A 8 5.09 -8.50 8.15
CA LEU A 8 6.33 -8.22 7.43
C LEU A 8 6.42 -8.95 6.08
N VAL A 9 6.00 -10.21 6.03
CA VAL A 9 5.93 -10.97 4.77
C VAL A 9 4.93 -10.31 3.81
N PHE A 10 3.77 -9.87 4.29
CA PHE A 10 2.81 -9.14 3.46
C PHE A 10 3.33 -7.78 2.99
N CYS A 11 4.10 -7.05 3.80
CA CYS A 11 4.79 -5.84 3.34
C CYS A 11 5.78 -6.14 2.21
N LEU A 12 6.60 -7.19 2.38
CA LEU A 12 7.57 -7.62 1.36
C LEU A 12 6.87 -7.99 0.06
N LEU A 13 5.82 -8.81 0.13
CA LEU A 13 5.02 -9.18 -1.04
C LEU A 13 4.35 -7.96 -1.68
N GLY A 14 3.78 -7.08 -0.85
CA GLY A 14 3.12 -5.85 -1.28
C GLY A 14 4.04 -4.84 -1.94
N LEU A 15 5.35 -4.91 -1.69
CA LEU A 15 6.37 -4.09 -2.36
C LEU A 15 6.95 -4.80 -3.59
N VAL A 16 7.35 -6.07 -3.44
CA VAL A 16 8.02 -6.81 -4.50
C VAL A 16 7.09 -7.06 -5.68
N LEU A 17 5.82 -7.40 -5.45
CA LEU A 17 4.91 -7.73 -6.54
C LEU A 17 4.63 -6.52 -7.46
N PRO A 18 4.22 -5.34 -6.95
CA PRO A 18 4.01 -4.18 -7.83
C PRO A 18 5.30 -3.73 -8.52
N TYR A 19 6.41 -3.67 -7.78
CA TYR A 19 7.70 -3.25 -8.36
C TYR A 19 8.23 -4.25 -9.39
N SER A 20 7.96 -5.54 -9.24
CA SER A 20 8.35 -6.57 -10.23
C SER A 20 7.67 -6.38 -11.58
N GLN A 21 6.48 -5.78 -11.62
CA GLN A 21 5.77 -5.48 -12.86
C GLN A 21 6.09 -4.07 -13.37
N PHE A 22 6.29 -3.12 -12.46
CA PHE A 22 6.55 -1.72 -12.79
C PHE A 22 7.97 -1.47 -13.33
N ILE A 23 8.99 -2.14 -12.77
CA ILE A 23 10.39 -1.98 -13.19
C ILE A 23 10.61 -2.43 -14.64
N PRO A 24 10.18 -3.65 -15.07
CA PRO A 24 10.32 -4.07 -16.46
C PRO A 24 9.60 -3.14 -17.43
N TRP A 25 8.38 -2.68 -17.08
CA TRP A 25 7.62 -1.76 -17.91
C TRP A 25 8.38 -0.43 -18.13
N ILE A 26 9.01 0.13 -17.09
CA ILE A 26 9.86 1.33 -17.21
C ILE A 26 11.07 1.08 -18.12
N ILE A 27 11.72 -0.07 -17.97
CA ILE A 27 12.93 -0.42 -18.73
C ILE A 27 12.56 -0.58 -20.22
N GLU A 28 11.45 -1.24 -20.52
CA GLU A 28 10.97 -1.47 -21.90
C GLU A 28 10.49 -0.19 -22.58
N HIS A 29 9.79 0.70 -21.86
CA HIS A 29 9.16 1.88 -22.45
C HIS A 29 9.99 3.17 -22.34
N HIS A 30 11.18 3.12 -21.73
CA HIS A 30 12.18 4.21 -21.67
C HIS A 30 11.65 5.61 -21.32
N ALA A 31 10.51 5.72 -20.64
CA ALA A 31 9.94 7.01 -20.26
C ALA A 31 9.02 6.90 -19.04
N LEU A 32 9.24 7.79 -18.08
CA LEU A 32 8.30 8.22 -17.02
C LEU A 32 7.07 8.94 -17.62
N ASN A 33 6.56 8.46 -18.76
CA ASN A 33 5.45 9.07 -19.44
C ASN A 33 4.16 8.58 -18.77
N MET A 34 3.75 9.31 -17.73
CA MET A 34 2.50 9.06 -17.00
C MET A 34 1.31 8.90 -17.95
N SER A 35 1.32 9.61 -19.09
CA SER A 35 0.28 9.50 -20.11
C SER A 35 0.22 8.12 -20.77
N MET A 36 1.37 7.48 -21.03
CA MET A 36 1.43 6.15 -21.65
C MET A 36 1.08 5.06 -20.63
N PHE A 37 1.52 5.24 -19.39
CA PHE A 37 1.10 4.36 -18.28
C PHE A 37 -0.42 4.36 -18.11
N MET A 38 -1.06 5.54 -18.14
CA MET A 38 -2.52 5.64 -18.07
C MET A 38 -3.18 5.03 -19.30
N HIS A 39 -2.62 5.20 -20.49
CA HIS A 39 -3.14 4.57 -21.70
C HIS A 39 -3.15 3.03 -21.58
N ASP A 40 -2.05 2.43 -21.12
CA ASP A 40 -1.94 0.97 -20.96
C ASP A 40 -2.79 0.44 -19.79
N LEU A 41 -2.84 1.18 -18.68
CA LEU A 41 -3.64 0.81 -17.50
C LEU A 41 -5.14 0.83 -17.80
N PHE A 42 -5.58 1.70 -18.72
CA PHE A 42 -6.97 1.80 -19.18
C PHE A 42 -7.19 1.18 -20.57
N ALA A 43 -6.19 0.53 -21.17
CA ALA A 43 -6.31 -0.09 -22.49
C ALA A 43 -7.34 -1.23 -22.49
N ASN A 44 -7.46 -1.92 -21.36
CA ASN A 44 -8.42 -3.01 -21.15
C ASN A 44 -9.43 -2.66 -20.06
N ARG A 45 -10.71 -2.97 -20.30
CA ARG A 45 -11.79 -2.76 -19.31
C ARG A 45 -11.52 -3.47 -17.97
N ILE A 46 -10.86 -4.62 -18.01
CA ILE A 46 -10.49 -5.38 -16.81
C ILE A 46 -9.38 -4.67 -16.03
N ALA A 47 -8.35 -4.16 -16.72
CA ALA A 47 -7.28 -3.40 -16.07
C ALA A 47 -7.81 -2.10 -15.44
N ALA A 48 -8.72 -1.41 -16.15
CA ALA A 48 -9.44 -0.24 -15.62
C ALA A 48 -10.24 -0.57 -14.35
N PHE A 49 -10.95 -1.70 -14.33
CA PHE A 49 -11.69 -2.16 -13.15
C PHE A 49 -10.76 -2.39 -11.96
N PHE A 50 -9.63 -3.08 -12.15
CA PHE A 50 -8.64 -3.28 -11.09
C PHE A 50 -8.03 -1.95 -10.62
N ALA A 51 -7.70 -1.04 -11.53
CA ALA A 51 -7.16 0.27 -11.18
C ALA A 51 -8.15 1.07 -10.32
N LEU A 52 -9.43 1.10 -10.72
CA LEU A 52 -10.49 1.77 -9.95
C LEU A 52 -10.71 1.13 -8.58
N ASP A 53 -10.73 -0.21 -8.50
CA ASP A 53 -10.88 -0.93 -7.24
C ASP A 53 -9.72 -0.63 -6.26
N VAL A 54 -8.49 -0.57 -6.77
CA VAL A 54 -7.30 -0.18 -5.99
C VAL A 54 -7.38 1.27 -5.53
N ILE A 55 -7.84 2.20 -6.38
CA ILE A 55 -8.02 3.61 -6.01
C ILE A 55 -9.07 3.75 -4.90
N VAL A 56 -10.23 3.10 -5.05
CA VAL A 56 -11.30 3.12 -4.04
C VAL A 56 -10.80 2.52 -2.72
N SER A 57 -10.14 1.36 -2.80
CA SER A 57 -9.53 0.71 -1.63
C SER A 57 -8.48 1.58 -0.95
N ALA A 58 -7.68 2.35 -1.72
CA ALA A 58 -6.71 3.28 -1.18
C ALA A 58 -7.38 4.44 -0.43
N ILE A 59 -8.44 5.02 -0.97
CA ILE A 59 -9.20 6.11 -0.31
C ILE A 59 -9.83 5.61 0.99
N VAL A 60 -10.44 4.41 0.96
CA VAL A 60 -11.02 3.78 2.16
C VAL A 60 -9.93 3.50 3.20
N LEU A 61 -8.77 2.98 2.78
CA LEU A 61 -7.66 2.68 3.67
C LEU A 61 -7.07 3.96 4.29
N LEU A 62 -6.87 5.03 3.52
CA LEU A 62 -6.40 6.31 4.04
C LEU A 62 -7.37 6.88 5.07
N SER A 63 -8.67 6.82 4.79
CA SER A 63 -9.72 7.25 5.72
C SER A 63 -9.71 6.41 7.00
N PHE A 64 -9.51 5.09 6.86
CA PHE A 64 -9.39 4.16 7.98
C PHE A 64 -8.14 4.45 8.83
N ILE A 65 -6.97 4.61 8.21
CA ILE A 65 -5.71 4.97 8.90
C ILE A 65 -5.89 6.30 9.65
N GLN A 66 -6.55 7.28 9.04
CA GLN A 66 -6.76 8.58 9.66
C GLN A 66 -7.71 8.50 10.88
N SER A 67 -8.81 7.77 10.76
CA SER A 67 -9.80 7.56 11.83
C SER A 67 -9.18 6.77 12.99
N GLU A 68 -8.56 5.63 12.69
CA GLU A 68 -8.02 4.71 13.67
C GLU A 68 -6.71 5.23 14.28
N GLY A 69 -5.87 5.89 13.49
CA GLY A 69 -4.65 6.55 13.96
C GLY A 69 -4.95 7.65 14.98
N ARG A 70 -6.05 8.40 14.80
CA ARG A 70 -6.54 9.37 15.81
C ARG A 70 -7.08 8.68 17.06
N ARG A 71 -7.89 7.62 16.90
CA ARG A 71 -8.47 6.87 18.04
C ARG A 71 -7.41 6.22 18.92
N MET A 72 -6.39 5.63 18.32
CA MET A 72 -5.34 4.92 19.05
C MET A 72 -4.17 5.79 19.51
N ARG A 73 -4.18 7.11 19.20
CA ARG A 73 -3.04 8.03 19.40
C ARG A 73 -1.72 7.42 18.90
N MET A 74 -1.76 6.80 17.73
CA MET A 74 -0.56 6.19 17.14
C MET A 74 0.49 7.26 16.92
N ARG A 75 1.76 6.95 17.25
CA ARG A 75 2.85 7.93 17.19
C ARG A 75 3.24 8.31 15.76
N PHE A 76 3.01 7.42 14.79
CA PHE A 76 3.41 7.62 13.38
C PHE A 76 2.39 7.09 12.35
N PRO A 77 1.16 7.62 12.29
CA PRO A 77 0.14 7.19 11.32
C PRO A 77 0.45 7.59 9.87
N TRP A 78 1.42 8.49 9.67
CA TRP A 78 1.85 8.96 8.34
C TRP A 78 2.67 7.91 7.57
N LEU A 79 3.37 6.98 8.24
CA LEU A 79 4.10 5.89 7.57
C LEU A 79 3.20 5.01 6.66
N PRO A 80 2.08 4.45 7.15
CA PRO A 80 1.20 3.64 6.33
C PRO A 80 0.42 4.47 5.30
N MET A 81 0.18 5.76 5.55
CA MET A 81 -0.35 6.66 4.52
C MET A 81 0.64 6.79 3.36
N LEU A 82 1.92 7.07 3.64
CA LEU A 82 2.96 7.14 2.62
C LEU A 82 3.13 5.80 1.89
N GLY A 83 3.11 4.67 2.61
CA GLY A 83 3.16 3.35 1.99
C GLY A 83 1.98 3.08 1.04
N THR A 84 0.78 3.55 1.40
CA THR A 84 -0.42 3.44 0.54
C THR A 84 -0.29 4.29 -0.72
N VAL A 85 0.28 5.51 -0.61
CA VAL A 85 0.40 6.45 -1.74
C VAL A 85 1.57 6.09 -2.67
N PHE A 86 2.72 5.71 -2.12
CA PHE A 86 3.93 5.45 -2.91
C PHE A 86 4.02 4.03 -3.48
N VAL A 87 3.37 3.06 -2.84
CA VAL A 87 3.47 1.64 -3.24
C VAL A 87 2.10 1.04 -3.51
N GLY A 88 1.11 1.36 -2.67
CA GLY A 88 -0.27 0.91 -2.83
C GLY A 88 -0.87 0.32 -1.56
N VAL A 89 -2.15 -0.04 -1.65
CA VAL A 89 -2.94 -0.64 -0.56
C VAL A 89 -2.29 -1.93 -0.03
N SER A 90 -1.61 -2.67 -0.91
CA SER A 90 -0.88 -3.91 -0.60
C SER A 90 0.22 -3.72 0.45
N LEU A 91 0.90 -2.57 0.49
CA LEU A 91 1.91 -2.23 1.50
C LEU A 91 1.30 -1.44 2.66
N GLY A 92 0.39 -0.53 2.36
CA GLY A 92 -0.22 0.36 3.36
C GLY A 92 -0.94 -0.38 4.48
N LEU A 93 -1.72 -1.40 4.13
CA LEU A 93 -2.52 -2.18 5.08
C LEU A 93 -1.66 -3.04 6.02
N PRO A 94 -0.71 -3.87 5.56
CA PRO A 94 0.16 -4.63 6.46
C PRO A 94 1.08 -3.72 7.29
N LEU A 95 1.54 -2.59 6.74
CA LEU A 95 2.34 -1.62 7.50
C LEU A 95 1.53 -0.99 8.64
N PHE A 96 0.25 -0.67 8.39
CA PHE A 96 -0.66 -0.20 9.42
C PHE A 96 -0.88 -1.24 10.52
N LEU A 97 -1.14 -2.51 10.14
CA LEU A 97 -1.32 -3.61 11.10
C LEU A 97 -0.07 -3.86 11.94
N TYR A 98 1.12 -3.77 11.32
CA TYR A 98 2.40 -3.91 12.01
C TYR A 98 2.61 -2.81 13.06
N LEU A 99 2.38 -1.54 12.69
CA LEU A 99 2.52 -0.41 13.63
C LEU A 99 1.51 -0.49 14.77
N ARG A 100 0.28 -0.90 14.48
CA ARG A 100 -0.74 -1.15 15.51
C ARG A 100 -0.28 -2.23 16.49
N GLN A 101 0.30 -3.33 15.99
CA GLN A 101 0.80 -4.41 16.85
C GLN A 101 1.97 -3.92 17.74
N LEU A 102 2.87 -3.09 17.21
CA LEU A 102 3.97 -2.48 17.97
C LEU A 102 3.48 -1.63 19.15
N GLU A 103 2.42 -0.84 18.94
CA GLU A 103 1.86 0.00 20.01
C GLU A 103 1.19 -0.83 21.11
N PHE A 104 0.53 -1.94 20.74
CA PHE A 104 0.00 -2.91 21.71
C PHE A 104 1.11 -3.60 22.51
N ASP A 105 2.17 -4.07 21.85
CA ASP A 105 3.32 -4.69 22.50
C ASP A 105 4.04 -3.69 23.44
N ARG A 106 4.10 -2.40 23.08
CA ARG A 106 4.68 -1.34 23.94
C ARG A 106 3.85 -1.08 25.20
N LYS A 107 2.52 -1.09 25.11
CA LYS A 107 1.63 -0.85 26.26
C LYS A 107 1.53 -2.03 27.23
N ALA A 108 1.99 -3.21 26.81
CA ALA A 108 2.02 -4.42 27.63
C ALA A 108 3.31 -4.54 28.50
N ILE A 109 4.24 -3.60 28.35
CA ILE A 109 5.48 -3.46 29.15
C ILE A 109 5.30 -2.26 30.08
#